data_AF-A0A0A2T8F5-F1
#
_entry.id   AF-A0A0A2T8F5-F1
#
_cell.length_a   1.000
_cell.length_b   1.000
_cell.length_c   1.000
_cell.angle_alpha   90.00
_cell.angle_beta   90.00
_cell.angle_gamma   90.00
#
_symmetry.space_group_name_H-M   'P 1'
#
loop_
_entity.id
_entity.type
_entity.pdbx_description
1 polymer ?
#
loop_
_entity_poly.entity_id
_entity_poly.type
_entity_poly.pdbx_seq_one_letter_code
_entity_poly.pdbx_strand_id
1 'polypeptide(L)'
;MNTLNKKLFRNIILASISLFIVGYLSITLIKNIGFSNVKQEVLDSNPEINSIVSINRLGQWGEPVREYVLEVKKGTTTYRVWTSPNGVITDEEIISN
;
A
#
# COMPACT_ATOMS: atom_id res chain seq x y z
N MET A 1 41.34 -20.00 5.66
CA MET A 1 40.66 -19.05 4.73
C MET A 1 41.50 -17.78 4.62
N ASN A 2 42.16 -17.57 3.47
CA ASN A 2 43.10 -16.44 3.28
C ASN A 2 42.36 -15.09 3.34
N THR A 3 43.05 -14.01 3.71
CA THR A 3 42.46 -12.68 3.96
C THR A 3 41.70 -12.13 2.75
N LEU A 4 42.14 -12.47 1.53
CA LEU A 4 41.48 -12.13 0.27
C LEU A 4 40.08 -12.78 0.16
N ASN A 5 39.96 -14.06 0.51
CA ASN A 5 38.69 -14.81 0.45
C ASN A 5 37.69 -14.29 1.49
N LYS A 6 38.16 -13.83 2.65
CA LYS A 6 37.31 -13.19 3.67
C LYS A 6 36.74 -11.85 3.19
N LYS A 7 37.54 -11.04 2.47
CA LYS A 7 37.10 -9.75 1.90
C LYS A 7 36.07 -9.94 0.78
N LEU A 8 36.31 -10.89 -0.13
CA LEU A 8 35.37 -11.23 -1.20
C LEU A 8 34.04 -11.73 -0.64
N PHE A 9 34.07 -12.65 0.32
CA PHE A 9 32.86 -13.17 0.96
C PHE A 9 32.05 -12.06 1.65
N ARG A 10 32.71 -11.16 2.39
CA ARG A 10 32.06 -9.98 2.99
C ARG A 10 31.39 -9.09 1.95
N ASN A 11 32.06 -8.82 0.83
CA ASN A 11 31.51 -7.97 -0.23
C ASN A 11 30.28 -8.62 -0.90
N ILE A 12 30.30 -9.95 -1.10
CA ILE A 12 29.14 -10.69 -1.63
C ILE A 12 27.94 -10.60 -0.68
N ILE A 13 28.16 -10.76 0.64
CA ILE A 13 27.11 -10.61 1.64
C ILE A 13 26.53 -9.20 1.61
N LEU A 14 27.38 -8.16 1.61
CA LEU A 14 26.92 -6.77 1.57
C LEU A 14 26.12 -6.47 0.29
N ALA A 15 26.60 -6.95 -0.87
CA ALA A 15 25.88 -6.81 -2.12
C ALA A 15 24.52 -7.52 -2.08
N SER A 16 24.46 -8.74 -1.54
CA SER A 16 23.19 -9.47 -1.38
C SER A 16 22.20 -8.74 -0.48
N ILE A 17 22.63 -8.25 0.70
CA ILE A 17 21.78 -7.47 1.61
C ILE A 17 21.28 -6.19 0.91
N SER A 18 22.16 -5.47 0.19
CA SER A 18 21.75 -4.26 -0.53
C SER A 18 20.68 -4.56 -1.59
N LEU A 19 20.80 -5.68 -2.31
CA LEU A 19 19.81 -6.11 -3.31
C LEU A 19 18.44 -6.34 -2.66
N PHE A 20 18.39 -7.02 -1.52
CA PHE A 20 17.15 -7.24 -0.78
C PHE A 20 16.51 -5.93 -0.29
N ILE A 21 17.33 -5.00 0.22
CA ILE A 21 16.85 -3.69 0.68
C ILE A 21 16.24 -2.92 -0.49
N VAL A 22 16.94 -2.84 -1.63
CA VAL A 22 16.44 -2.14 -2.83
C VAL A 22 15.14 -2.77 -3.31
N GLY A 23 15.08 -4.10 -3.42
CA GLY A 23 13.87 -4.81 -3.84
C GLY A 23 12.67 -4.54 -2.91
N TYR A 24 12.89 -4.58 -1.60
CA TYR A 24 11.85 -4.28 -0.61
C TYR A 24 11.33 -2.83 -0.74
N LEU A 25 12.24 -1.88 -0.88
CA LEU A 25 11.90 -0.46 -1.05
C LEU A 25 11.11 -0.23 -2.35
N SER A 26 11.52 -0.85 -3.46
CA SER A 26 10.82 -0.75 -4.74
C SER A 26 9.37 -1.28 -4.65
N ILE A 27 9.17 -2.45 -4.03
CA ILE A 27 7.82 -3.01 -3.84
C ILE A 27 6.96 -2.09 -2.96
N THR A 28 7.55 -1.54 -1.89
CA THR A 28 6.86 -0.61 -0.99
C THR A 28 6.46 0.67 -1.71
N LEU A 29 7.33 1.21 -2.56
CA LEU A 29 7.06 2.41 -3.36
C LEU A 29 5.90 2.19 -4.33
N ILE A 30 5.91 1.07 -5.06
CA ILE A 30 4.84 0.74 -6.01
C ILE A 30 3.49 0.62 -5.30
N LYS A 31 3.45 -0.02 -4.12
CA LYS A 31 2.23 -0.11 -3.31
C LYS A 31 1.73 1.26 -2.89
N ASN A 32 2.63 2.12 -2.39
CA ASN A 32 2.27 3.46 -1.92
C ASN A 32 1.76 4.36 -3.05
N ILE A 33 2.33 4.26 -4.25
CA ILE A 33 1.83 4.98 -5.43
C ILE A 33 0.40 4.52 -5.77
N GLY A 34 0.16 3.22 -5.82
CA GLY A 34 -1.18 2.68 -6.07
C GLY A 34 -2.20 3.14 -5.03
N PHE A 35 -1.84 3.09 -3.75
CA PHE A 35 -2.68 3.62 -2.66
C PHE A 35 -2.94 5.11 -2.79
N SER A 36 -1.93 5.91 -3.16
CA SER A 36 -2.11 7.35 -3.35
C SER A 36 -3.11 7.66 -4.45
N ASN A 37 -3.03 6.95 -5.58
CA ASN A 37 -3.96 7.13 -6.70
C ASN A 37 -5.40 6.81 -6.27
N VAL A 38 -5.63 5.66 -5.64
CA VAL A 38 -6.97 5.27 -5.17
C VAL A 38 -7.52 6.27 -4.16
N LYS A 39 -6.69 6.74 -3.23
CA LYS A 39 -7.11 7.77 -2.26
C LYS A 39 -7.58 9.05 -2.96
N GLN A 40 -6.85 9.49 -3.98
CA GLN A 40 -7.20 10.68 -4.73
C GLN A 40 -8.51 10.47 -5.51
N GLU A 41 -8.64 9.37 -6.24
CA GLU A 41 -9.87 9.05 -7.00
C GLU A 41 -11.11 8.97 -6.10
N VAL A 42 -10.98 8.40 -4.90
CA VAL A 42 -12.07 8.33 -3.92
C VAL A 42 -12.46 9.73 -3.43
N LEU A 43 -11.49 10.61 -3.14
CA LEU A 43 -11.76 11.97 -2.68
C LEU A 43 -12.37 12.83 -3.80
N ASP A 44 -11.89 12.68 -5.03
CA ASP A 44 -12.36 13.44 -6.19
C ASP A 44 -13.80 13.03 -6.58
N SER A 45 -14.14 11.75 -6.42
CA SER A 45 -15.45 11.21 -6.79
C SER A 45 -16.52 11.34 -5.69
N ASN A 46 -16.13 11.47 -4.43
CA ASN A 46 -17.04 11.41 -3.27
C ASN A 46 -16.83 12.62 -2.34
N PRO A 47 -17.43 13.79 -2.64
CA PRO A 47 -17.19 15.04 -1.92
C PRO A 47 -17.68 15.01 -0.45
N GLU A 48 -18.50 14.04 -0.07
CA GLU A 48 -18.92 13.82 1.32
C GLU A 48 -17.81 13.23 2.21
N ILE A 49 -16.73 12.70 1.62
CA ILE A 49 -15.57 12.19 2.34
C ILE A 49 -14.62 13.34 2.66
N ASN A 50 -14.46 13.65 3.95
CA ASN A 50 -13.55 14.70 4.40
C ASN A 50 -12.08 14.25 4.40
N SER A 51 -11.82 12.99 4.74
CA SER A 51 -10.46 12.45 4.82
C SER A 51 -10.43 10.93 4.81
N ILE A 52 -9.30 10.37 4.38
CA ILE A 52 -9.02 8.93 4.40
C ILE A 52 -8.04 8.64 5.53
N VAL A 53 -8.47 7.84 6.51
CA VAL A 53 -7.69 7.45 7.69
C VAL A 53 -6.70 6.34 7.32
N SER A 54 -7.18 5.29 6.67
CA SER A 54 -6.37 4.13 6.30
C SER A 54 -6.82 3.55 4.96
N ILE A 55 -5.91 2.82 4.31
CA ILE A 55 -6.18 2.08 3.08
C ILE A 55 -5.45 0.75 3.13
N ASN A 56 -6.14 -0.31 2.72
CA ASN A 56 -5.60 -1.64 2.57
C ASN A 56 -6.03 -2.20 1.22
N ARG A 57 -5.18 -3.05 0.66
CA ARG A 57 -5.51 -3.86 -0.52
C ARG A 57 -6.22 -5.13 -0.05
N LEU A 58 -7.28 -5.52 -0.74
CA LEU A 58 -7.81 -6.88 -0.67
C LEU A 58 -7.14 -7.76 -1.73
N GLY A 59 -6.79 -8.99 -1.35
CA GLY A 59 -6.24 -10.00 -2.27
C GLY A 59 -4.87 -10.53 -1.85
N GLN A 60 -4.55 -11.74 -2.29
CA GLN A 60 -3.32 -12.45 -1.93
C GLN A 60 -2.12 -12.01 -2.77
N TRP A 61 -0.92 -12.37 -2.33
CA TRP A 61 0.31 -12.16 -3.12
C TRP A 61 0.18 -12.84 -4.48
N GLY A 62 0.51 -12.12 -5.56
CA GLY A 62 0.43 -12.63 -6.93
C GLY A 62 -0.94 -12.43 -7.62
N GLU A 63 -1.98 -12.05 -6.88
CA GLU A 63 -3.28 -11.73 -7.48
C GLU A 63 -3.33 -10.27 -7.97
N PRO A 64 -3.96 -10.00 -9.14
CA PRO A 64 -4.25 -8.65 -9.57
C PRO A 64 -5.17 -7.98 -8.55
N VAL A 65 -4.87 -6.72 -8.21
CA VAL A 65 -5.66 -5.99 -7.22
C VAL A 65 -7.02 -5.65 -7.81
N ARG A 66 -8.08 -6.21 -7.22
CA ARG A 66 -9.46 -5.97 -7.67
C ARG A 66 -10.19 -4.95 -6.81
N GLU A 67 -9.82 -4.85 -5.54
CA GLU A 67 -10.55 -4.04 -4.58
C GLU A 67 -9.62 -3.53 -3.46
N TYR A 68 -9.97 -2.36 -2.93
CA TYR A 68 -9.33 -1.74 -1.79
C TYR A 68 -10.36 -1.51 -0.69
N VAL A 69 -9.91 -1.58 0.55
CA VAL A 69 -10.70 -1.23 1.74
C VAL A 69 -10.09 0.02 2.32
N LEU A 70 -10.91 1.07 2.46
CA LEU A 70 -10.50 2.32 3.06
C LEU A 70 -11.30 2.56 4.33
N GLU A 71 -10.68 3.21 5.30
CA GLU A 71 -11.40 3.82 6.40
C GLU A 71 -11.43 5.32 6.16
N VAL A 72 -12.64 5.88 6.06
CA VAL A 72 -12.88 7.25 5.63
C VAL A 72 -13.74 7.97 6.65
N LYS A 73 -13.53 9.28 6.80
CA LYS A 73 -14.37 10.14 7.64
C LYS A 73 -15.36 10.89 6.76
N LYS A 74 -16.64 10.72 7.07
CA LYS A 74 -17.76 11.51 6.53
C LYS A 74 -18.37 12.27 7.71
N GLY A 75 -18.00 13.55 7.86
CA GLY A 75 -18.30 14.35 9.03
C GLY A 75 -17.57 13.84 10.30
N THR A 76 -18.35 13.52 11.34
CA THR A 76 -17.85 12.95 12.59
C THR A 76 -17.71 11.44 12.55
N THR A 77 -18.45 10.78 11.66
CA THR A 77 -18.52 9.32 11.58
C THR A 77 -17.43 8.75 10.68
N THR A 78 -16.86 7.63 11.12
CA THR A 78 -15.87 6.86 10.36
C THR A 78 -16.55 5.64 9.72
N TYR A 79 -16.37 5.51 8.41
CA TYR A 79 -16.89 4.42 7.59
C TYR A 79 -15.73 3.56 7.09
N ARG A 80 -15.95 2.26 7.01
CA ARG A 80 -15.18 1.36 6.17
C ARG A 80 -15.86 1.30 4.80
N VAL A 81 -15.12 1.58 3.75
CA VAL A 81 -15.63 1.55 2.37
C VAL A 81 -14.81 0.58 1.54
N TRP A 82 -15.50 -0.18 0.69
CA TRP A 82 -14.89 -1.00 -0.33
C TRP A 82 -14.92 -0.22 -1.64
N THR A 83 -13.80 -0.18 -2.35
CA THR A 83 -13.67 0.59 -3.59
C THR A 83 -12.86 -0.18 -4.61
N SER A 84 -13.25 -0.03 -5.88
CA SER A 84 -12.43 -0.45 -7.00
C SER A 84 -11.22 0.49 -7.19
N PRO A 85 -10.22 0.10 -8.01
CA PRO A 85 -9.00 0.90 -8.23
C PRO A 85 -9.22 2.30 -8.83
N ASN A 86 -10.39 2.55 -9.41
CA ASN A 86 -10.81 3.84 -9.99
C ASN A 86 -11.69 4.66 -9.04
N GLY A 87 -11.70 4.37 -7.73
CA GLY A 87 -12.38 5.19 -6.72
C GLY A 87 -13.90 5.04 -6.63
N VAL A 88 -14.49 4.09 -7.35
CA VAL A 88 -15.92 3.78 -7.24
C VAL A 88 -16.16 2.93 -6.00
N ILE A 89 -16.95 3.46 -5.06
CA ILE A 89 -17.36 2.75 -3.85
C ILE A 89 -18.37 1.66 -4.21
N THR A 90 -18.05 0.42 -3.84
CA THR A 90 -18.88 -0.76 -4.06
C THR A 90 -19.77 -1.08 -2.86
N ASP A 91 -19.29 -0.79 -1.65
CA ASP A 91 -20.01 -1.01 -0.40
C ASP A 91 -19.48 -0.11 0.72
N GLU A 92 -20.26 0.11 1.78
CA GLU A 92 -19.87 0.88 2.96
C GLU A 92 -20.49 0.38 4.28
N GLU A 93 -19.72 0.46 5.36
CA GLU A 93 -20.11 0.06 6.71
C GLU A 93 -19.67 1.12 7.73
N ILE A 94 -20.52 1.48 8.69
CA ILE A 94 -20.16 2.37 9.80
C ILE A 94 -19.31 1.59 10.80
N ILE A 95 -18.11 2.09 11.12
CA ILE A 95 -17.21 1.45 12.09
C ILE A 95 -17.04 2.24 13.39
N SER A 96 -17.29 3.56 13.38
CA SER A 96 -17.26 4.39 14.60
C SER A 96 -18.00 5.71 14.38
N ASN A 97 -18.66 6.22 15.43
CA ASN A 97 -19.15 7.60 15.52
C ASN A 97 -18.13 8.52 16.19
#